data_AF-A0A9J6FPJ2-F1
#
_entry.id   AF-A0A9J6FPJ2-F1
#
_cell.length_a   1.000
_cell.length_b   1.000
_cell.length_c   1.000
_cell.angle_alpha   90.00
_cell.angle_beta   90.00
_cell.angle_gamma   90.00
#
_symmetry.space_group_name_H-M   'P 1'
#
loop_
_entity.id
_entity.type
_entity.pdbx_description
1 polymer ?
#
loop_
_entity_poly.entity_id
_entity_poly.type
_entity_poly.pdbx_seq_one_letter_code
_entity_poly.pdbx_strand_id
1 'polypeptide(L)'
;MLQSLTAKHSVQFPSTGFDFGGTNSLEEVGQAFAAVNITGHRWVGSGNSNCFPYKKGVYARLENTVACRDGLKSGCEFIDKGYAWTLDYESSIAREIKLGLDGVITNYPRNALAALKQEDVARIARSAGPKDSPWTRIKTTT
;
A
#
# COMPACT_ATOMS: atom_id res chain seq x y z
N MET A 1 -46.58 -16.44 5.87
CA MET A 1 -46.12 -15.83 4.61
C MET A 1 -46.07 -14.32 4.89
N LEU A 2 -44.95 -13.60 5.02
CA LEU A 2 -43.56 -13.77 4.64
C LEU A 2 -42.65 -13.45 5.84
N GLN A 3 -41.55 -14.21 6.03
CA GLN A 3 -40.44 -13.75 6.86
C GLN A 3 -39.61 -12.74 6.05
N SER A 4 -39.29 -11.62 6.70
CA SER A 4 -38.47 -10.52 6.22
C SER A 4 -37.09 -11.01 5.77
N LEU A 5 -36.78 -10.85 4.48
CA LEU A 5 -35.43 -10.98 3.93
C LEU A 5 -34.62 -9.71 4.23
N THR A 6 -34.18 -9.53 5.47
CA THR A 6 -33.16 -8.52 5.83
C THR A 6 -31.81 -9.18 6.11
N ALA A 7 -31.35 -10.03 5.21
CA ALA A 7 -29.94 -10.35 5.11
C ALA A 7 -29.33 -9.39 4.09
N LYS A 8 -28.79 -8.25 4.55
CA LYS A 8 -27.74 -7.56 3.79
C LYS A 8 -26.60 -8.58 3.66
N HIS A 9 -26.55 -9.29 2.53
CA HIS A 9 -25.36 -10.04 2.17
C HIS A 9 -24.22 -9.03 2.08
N SER A 10 -23.41 -8.93 3.12
CA SER A 10 -22.08 -8.34 2.99
C SER A 10 -21.36 -9.20 1.95
N VAL A 11 -21.21 -8.71 0.73
CA VAL A 11 -20.42 -9.39 -0.28
C VAL A 11 -18.98 -9.41 0.26
N GLN A 12 -18.60 -10.53 0.84
CA GLN A 12 -17.25 -10.75 1.31
C GLN A 12 -16.43 -11.17 0.10
N PHE A 13 -15.48 -10.32 -0.27
CA PHE A 13 -14.47 -10.67 -1.25
C PHE A 13 -13.18 -11.01 -0.50
N PRO A 14 -13.04 -12.23 0.06
CA PRO A 14 -11.88 -12.58 0.89
C PRO A 14 -10.55 -12.45 0.12
N SER A 15 -10.61 -12.54 -1.21
CA SER A 15 -9.47 -12.52 -2.11
C SER A 15 -9.36 -11.23 -2.95
N THR A 16 -10.24 -10.25 -2.77
CA THR A 16 -10.24 -9.01 -3.56
C THR A 16 -9.81 -7.84 -2.70
N GLY A 17 -8.92 -7.01 -3.26
CA GLY A 17 -8.52 -5.73 -2.71
C GLY A 17 -8.82 -4.59 -3.66
N PHE A 18 -8.66 -3.39 -3.14
CA PHE A 18 -9.08 -2.17 -3.80
C PHE A 18 -7.99 -1.10 -3.68
N ASP A 19 -7.81 -0.35 -4.77
CA ASP A 19 -6.98 0.84 -4.84
C ASP A 19 -7.73 1.89 -5.65
N PHE A 20 -7.74 3.13 -5.15
CA PHE A 20 -8.17 4.29 -5.93
C PHE A 20 -6.91 5.01 -6.41
N GLY A 21 -6.46 4.62 -7.60
CA GLY A 21 -5.30 5.21 -8.24
C GLY A 21 -5.49 6.69 -8.59
N GLY A 22 -4.38 7.37 -8.87
CA GLY A 22 -4.36 8.78 -9.27
C GLY A 22 -3.54 9.66 -8.32
N THR A 23 -3.76 10.98 -8.41
CA THR A 23 -3.01 11.99 -7.66
C THR A 23 -3.82 12.64 -6.54
N ASN A 24 -4.99 12.07 -6.20
CA ASN A 24 -5.82 12.55 -5.12
C ASN A 24 -5.09 12.51 -3.77
N SER A 25 -5.47 13.43 -2.90
CA SER A 25 -5.02 13.45 -1.51
C SER A 25 -5.45 12.17 -0.79
N LEU A 26 -4.75 11.80 0.29
CA LEU A 26 -5.12 10.62 1.08
C LEU A 26 -6.51 10.77 1.70
N GLU A 27 -6.93 11.99 2.02
CA GLU A 27 -8.27 12.27 2.54
C GLU A 27 -9.35 11.94 1.51
N GLU A 28 -9.21 12.44 0.27
CA GLU A 28 -10.13 12.14 -0.83
C GLU A 28 -10.21 10.64 -1.13
N VAL A 29 -9.07 9.93 -1.07
CA VAL A 29 -9.04 8.47 -1.22
C VAL A 29 -9.83 7.78 -0.09
N GLY A 30 -9.67 8.24 1.15
CA GLY A 30 -10.45 7.74 2.29
C GLY A 30 -11.95 7.98 2.13
N GLN A 31 -12.33 9.17 1.66
CA GLN A 31 -13.73 9.52 1.34
C GLN A 31 -14.28 8.64 0.21
N ALA A 32 -13.48 8.34 -0.82
CA ALA A 32 -13.88 7.45 -1.90
C ALA A 32 -14.16 6.03 -1.39
N PHE A 33 -13.29 5.46 -0.55
CA PHE A 33 -13.54 4.16 0.08
C PHE A 33 -14.80 4.18 0.96
N ALA A 34 -15.03 5.23 1.73
CA ALA A 34 -16.22 5.39 2.55
C ALA A 34 -17.50 5.46 1.70
N ALA A 35 -17.46 6.20 0.58
CA ALA A 35 -18.61 6.38 -0.31
C ALA A 35 -19.12 5.07 -0.94
N VAL A 36 -18.22 4.10 -1.16
CA VAL A 36 -18.57 2.76 -1.67
C VAL A 36 -18.57 1.68 -0.59
N ASN A 37 -18.53 2.08 0.70
CA ASN A 37 -18.58 1.20 1.86
C ASN A 37 -17.49 0.10 1.88
N ILE A 38 -16.26 0.43 1.43
CA ILE A 38 -15.09 -0.43 1.52
C ILE A 38 -14.33 -0.12 2.81
N THR A 39 -14.35 -1.04 3.76
CA THR A 39 -13.76 -0.85 5.11
C THR A 39 -12.49 -1.67 5.35
N GLY A 40 -12.00 -2.41 4.35
CA GLY A 40 -10.79 -3.23 4.43
C GLY A 40 -10.27 -3.62 3.05
N HIS A 41 -9.10 -4.25 3.02
CA HIS A 41 -8.40 -4.69 1.81
C HIS A 41 -7.97 -3.52 0.91
N ARG A 42 -7.55 -2.42 1.54
CA ARG A 42 -7.27 -1.15 0.86
C ARG A 42 -5.77 -0.96 0.67
N TRP A 43 -5.35 -0.92 -0.59
CA TRP A 43 -4.00 -0.55 -0.99
C TRP A 43 -3.99 0.91 -1.42
N VAL A 44 -2.91 1.62 -1.14
CA VAL A 44 -2.68 2.99 -1.63
C VAL A 44 -1.33 3.05 -2.33
N GLY A 45 -1.38 3.38 -3.61
CA GLY A 45 -0.20 3.55 -4.45
C GLY A 45 0.18 5.00 -4.65
N SER A 46 1.47 5.31 -4.60
CA SER A 46 1.99 6.59 -5.12
C SER A 46 3.19 6.38 -6.03
N GLY A 47 3.25 7.20 -7.07
CA GLY A 47 4.49 7.39 -7.80
C GLY A 47 4.27 8.00 -9.18
N ASN A 48 5.11 7.63 -10.13
CA ASN A 48 5.16 8.20 -11.47
C ASN A 48 5.68 7.16 -12.46
N SER A 49 5.44 7.38 -13.75
CA SER A 49 6.11 6.59 -14.79
C SER A 49 7.63 6.69 -14.60
N ASN A 50 8.32 5.55 -14.75
CA ASN A 50 9.78 5.44 -14.65
C ASN A 50 10.51 6.33 -15.68
N CYS A 51 9.82 6.81 -16.71
CA CYS A 51 10.33 7.80 -17.67
C CYS A 51 10.59 9.18 -17.04
N PHE A 52 10.05 9.44 -15.84
CA PHE A 52 10.15 10.71 -15.15
C PHE A 52 10.64 10.53 -13.71
N PRO A 53 11.48 11.43 -13.20
CA PRO A 53 11.90 11.39 -11.81
C PRO A 53 10.72 11.63 -10.86
N TYR A 54 10.78 11.03 -9.68
CA TYR A 54 9.86 11.35 -8.60
C TYR A 54 10.03 12.81 -8.18
N LYS A 55 8.92 13.55 -8.18
CA LYS A 55 8.86 14.90 -7.62
C LYS A 55 8.80 14.82 -6.10
N LYS A 56 9.22 15.88 -5.40
CA LYS A 56 9.16 15.98 -3.92
C LYS A 56 7.79 15.59 -3.34
N GLY A 57 6.70 15.96 -4.01
CA GLY A 57 5.33 15.61 -3.58
C GLY A 57 5.05 14.11 -3.56
N VAL A 58 5.69 13.32 -4.44
CA VAL A 58 5.54 11.85 -4.46
C VAL A 58 6.17 11.25 -3.21
N TYR A 59 7.40 11.63 -2.88
CA TYR A 59 8.08 11.14 -1.67
C TYR A 59 7.30 11.49 -0.41
N ALA A 60 6.82 12.73 -0.31
CA ALA A 60 5.98 13.15 0.82
C ALA A 60 4.67 12.34 0.90
N ARG A 61 4.04 11.98 -0.23
CA ARG A 61 2.83 11.15 -0.23
C ARG A 61 3.12 9.71 0.22
N LEU A 62 4.24 9.13 -0.17
CA LEU A 62 4.68 7.81 0.30
C LEU A 62 4.95 7.80 1.81
N GLU A 63 5.67 8.80 2.32
CA GLU A 63 5.91 8.98 3.76
C GLU A 63 4.58 9.11 4.55
N ASN A 64 3.65 9.94 4.05
CA ASN A 64 2.33 10.07 4.66
C ASN A 64 1.54 8.75 4.60
N THR A 65 1.67 7.97 3.52
CA THR A 65 0.99 6.66 3.38
C THR A 65 1.42 5.72 4.51
N VAL A 66 2.72 5.64 4.79
CA VAL A 66 3.25 4.83 5.91
C VAL A 66 2.77 5.37 7.25
N ALA A 67 2.89 6.68 7.48
CA ALA A 67 2.44 7.30 8.74
C ALA A 67 0.95 7.08 9.03
N CYS A 68 0.11 7.17 7.99
CA CYS A 68 -1.33 6.91 8.06
C CYS A 68 -1.64 5.44 8.38
N ARG A 69 -1.01 4.49 7.67
CA ARG A 69 -1.17 3.04 7.90
C ARG A 69 -0.78 2.67 9.34
N ASP A 70 0.30 3.26 9.85
CA ASP A 70 0.87 2.94 11.16
C ASP A 70 0.17 3.67 12.32
N GLY A 71 -0.72 4.61 12.01
CA GLY A 71 -1.50 5.39 12.98
C GLY A 71 -0.72 6.57 13.59
N LEU A 72 0.36 7.00 12.95
CA LEU A 72 1.16 8.17 13.34
C LEU A 72 0.56 9.48 12.82
N LYS A 73 -0.38 9.39 11.87
CA LYS A 73 -1.12 10.52 11.31
C LYS A 73 -2.62 10.22 11.35
N SER A 74 -3.41 11.17 11.85
CA SER A 74 -4.85 11.03 11.98
C SER A 74 -5.61 11.36 10.70
N GLY A 75 -6.81 10.79 10.54
CA GLY A 75 -7.73 11.08 9.43
C GLY A 75 -7.43 10.33 8.13
N CYS A 76 -6.58 9.32 8.19
CA CYS A 76 -6.16 8.51 7.04
C CYS A 76 -5.84 7.05 7.40
N GLU A 77 -6.36 6.57 8.52
CA GLU A 77 -6.12 5.23 9.08
C GLU A 77 -6.82 4.12 8.28
N PHE A 78 -7.39 4.41 7.11
CA PHE A 78 -8.00 3.44 6.22
C PHE A 78 -6.97 2.62 5.44
N ILE A 79 -5.70 2.99 5.42
CA ILE A 79 -4.70 2.32 4.59
C ILE A 79 -4.34 0.97 5.22
N ASP A 80 -4.49 -0.13 4.47
CA ASP A 80 -4.09 -1.47 4.92
C ASP A 80 -2.70 -1.84 4.38
N LYS A 81 -2.37 -1.38 3.16
CA LYS A 81 -1.06 -1.53 2.51
C LYS A 81 -0.67 -0.30 1.70
N GLY A 82 0.62 0.02 1.66
CA GLY A 82 1.19 1.08 0.83
C GLY A 82 2.17 0.56 -0.20
N TYR A 83 2.19 1.12 -1.41
CA TYR A 83 3.16 0.75 -2.44
C TYR A 83 3.68 1.94 -3.27
N ALA A 84 4.88 1.78 -3.83
CA ALA A 84 5.48 2.72 -4.76
C ALA A 84 5.49 2.18 -6.20
N TRP A 85 5.33 3.05 -7.21
CA TRP A 85 5.39 2.67 -8.62
C TRP A 85 5.85 3.83 -9.53
N THR A 86 6.62 3.66 -10.59
CA THR A 86 7.36 2.47 -11.01
C THR A 86 8.84 2.67 -10.70
N LEU A 87 9.43 1.76 -9.93
CA LEU A 87 10.82 1.85 -9.47
C LEU A 87 11.68 0.78 -10.11
N ASP A 88 12.68 1.19 -10.88
CA ASP A 88 13.52 0.25 -11.64
C ASP A 88 14.93 0.09 -11.07
N TYR A 89 15.41 1.04 -10.27
CA TYR A 89 16.74 1.00 -9.68
C TYR A 89 16.72 0.35 -8.29
N GLU A 90 17.69 -0.53 -8.05
CA GLU A 90 17.85 -1.23 -6.76
C GLU A 90 17.93 -0.27 -5.57
N SER A 91 18.64 0.85 -5.71
CA SER A 91 18.80 1.86 -4.66
C SER A 91 17.47 2.54 -4.31
N SER A 92 16.66 2.89 -5.31
CA SER A 92 15.32 3.48 -5.10
C SER A 92 14.37 2.47 -4.46
N ILE A 93 14.41 1.21 -4.90
CA ILE A 93 13.61 0.13 -4.32
C ILE A 93 13.99 -0.07 -2.85
N ALA A 94 15.29 -0.17 -2.53
CA ALA A 94 15.77 -0.31 -1.16
C ALA A 94 15.36 0.87 -0.28
N ARG A 95 15.42 2.11 -0.79
CA ARG A 95 14.94 3.31 -0.08
C ARG A 95 13.47 3.17 0.31
N GLU A 96 12.61 2.79 -0.63
CA GLU A 96 11.17 2.66 -0.37
C GLU A 96 10.83 1.49 0.57
N ILE A 97 11.59 0.38 0.52
CA ILE A 97 11.45 -0.70 1.50
C ILE A 97 11.85 -0.21 2.89
N LYS A 98 12.95 0.54 3.01
CA LYS A 98 13.40 1.12 4.30
C LYS A 98 12.44 2.18 4.84
N LEU A 99 11.72 2.88 3.96
CA LEU A 99 10.63 3.76 4.36
C LEU A 99 9.46 2.98 5.00
N GLY A 100 9.36 1.68 4.72
CA GLY A 100 8.36 0.79 5.31
C GLY A 100 7.14 0.52 4.41
N LEU A 101 7.27 0.73 3.10
CA LEU A 101 6.22 0.37 2.13
C LEU A 101 6.11 -1.16 1.98
N ASP A 102 4.89 -1.65 1.74
CA ASP A 102 4.60 -3.08 1.63
C ASP A 102 4.86 -3.66 0.23
N GLY A 103 4.89 -2.80 -0.79
CA GLY A 103 4.99 -3.21 -2.18
C GLY A 103 5.72 -2.22 -3.07
N VAL A 104 6.28 -2.74 -4.15
CA VAL A 104 6.90 -1.95 -5.21
C VAL A 104 6.47 -2.52 -6.56
N ILE A 105 6.02 -1.65 -7.46
CA ILE A 105 5.84 -1.97 -8.87
C ILE A 105 7.13 -1.59 -9.61
N THR A 106 7.65 -2.54 -10.38
CA THR A 106 8.93 -2.41 -11.10
C THR A 106 8.86 -3.12 -12.44
N ASN A 107 9.56 -2.60 -13.45
CA ASN A 107 9.77 -3.32 -14.71
C ASN A 107 10.88 -4.36 -14.58
N TYR A 108 11.70 -4.30 -13.52
CA TYR A 108 12.84 -5.20 -13.30
C TYR A 108 12.74 -5.90 -11.93
N PRO A 109 11.89 -6.92 -11.78
CA PRO A 109 11.71 -7.65 -10.50
C PRO A 109 13.01 -8.19 -9.89
N ARG A 110 14.00 -8.52 -10.73
CA ARG A 110 15.35 -8.92 -10.28
C ARG A 110 16.03 -7.88 -9.38
N ASN A 111 15.78 -6.58 -9.61
CA ASN A 111 16.35 -5.50 -8.81
C ASN A 111 15.64 -5.39 -7.46
N ALA A 112 14.35 -5.70 -7.38
CA ALA A 112 13.65 -5.81 -6.10
C ALA A 112 14.19 -6.98 -5.26
N LEU A 113 14.47 -8.12 -5.89
CA LEU A 113 15.11 -9.26 -5.22
C LEU A 113 16.55 -8.95 -4.78
N ALA A 114 17.30 -8.15 -5.54
CA ALA A 114 18.63 -7.69 -5.15
C ALA A 114 18.57 -6.72 -3.95
N ALA A 115 17.65 -5.76 -3.98
CA ALA A 115 17.42 -4.83 -2.87
C ALA A 115 17.10 -5.57 -1.56
N LEU A 116 16.27 -6.61 -1.61
CA LEU A 116 15.93 -7.45 -0.44
C LEU A 116 17.14 -8.22 0.13
N LYS A 117 18.22 -8.38 -0.63
CA LYS A 117 19.45 -9.04 -0.16
C LYS A 117 20.46 -8.08 0.47
N GLN A 118 20.25 -6.76 0.34
CA GLN A 118 21.08 -5.78 1.04
C GLN A 118 20.96 -6.00 2.55
N GLU A 119 22.08 -5.94 3.27
CA GLU A 119 22.15 -6.34 4.67
C GLU A 119 21.14 -5.60 5.56
N ASP A 120 20.98 -4.31 5.37
CA ASP A 120 20.06 -3.48 6.15
C ASP A 120 18.59 -3.67 5.76
N VAL A 121 18.29 -4.00 4.50
CA VAL A 121 16.94 -4.34 4.03
C VAL A 121 16.54 -5.74 4.51
N ALA A 122 17.44 -6.72 4.38
CA ALA A 122 17.19 -8.12 4.75
C ALA A 122 16.88 -8.29 6.25
N ARG A 123 17.32 -7.34 7.09
CA ARG A 123 17.01 -7.29 8.52
C ARG A 123 15.58 -6.89 8.83
N ILE A 124 14.93 -6.14 7.94
CA ILE A 124 13.62 -5.51 8.21
C ILE A 124 12.51 -5.99 7.27
N ALA A 125 12.87 -6.59 6.13
CA ALA A 125 11.91 -6.97 5.10
C ALA A 125 12.28 -8.29 4.43
N ARG A 126 11.26 -8.95 3.89
CA ARG A 126 11.38 -10.15 3.05
C ARG A 126 10.32 -10.12 1.96
N SER A 127 10.50 -10.94 0.93
CA SER A 127 9.44 -11.19 -0.04
C SER A 127 8.22 -11.85 0.64
N ALA A 128 7.02 -11.41 0.27
CA ALA A 128 5.77 -12.01 0.72
C ALA A 128 5.58 -13.39 0.06
N GLY A 129 5.16 -14.37 0.83
CA GLY A 129 4.76 -15.70 0.37
C GLY A 129 3.25 -15.90 0.41
N PRO A 130 2.75 -17.07 -0.04
CA PRO A 130 1.31 -17.34 -0.12
C PRO A 130 0.54 -17.30 1.22
N LYS A 131 1.25 -17.35 2.35
CA LYS A 131 0.66 -17.29 3.70
C LYS A 131 0.56 -15.86 4.24
N ASP A 132 1.22 -14.90 3.59
CA ASP A 132 1.15 -13.50 4.00
C ASP A 132 -0.14 -12.89 3.47
N SER A 133 -1.02 -12.49 4.37
CA SER A 133 -2.25 -11.79 4.00
C SER A 133 -1.89 -10.43 3.39
N PRO A 134 -2.35 -10.12 2.15
CA PRO A 134 -2.17 -8.80 1.57
C PRO A 134 -3.07 -7.74 2.22
N TRP A 135 -3.89 -8.10 3.21
CA TRP A 135 -4.80 -7.20 3.91
C TRP A 135 -4.37 -6.91 5.35
N THR A 136 -3.46 -7.70 5.91
CA THR A 136 -2.99 -7.54 7.28
C THR A 136 -1.96 -6.43 7.36
N ARG A 137 -2.26 -5.38 8.13
CA ARG A 137 -1.34 -4.26 8.35
C ARG A 137 -0.05 -4.74 9.02
N ILE A 138 1.07 -4.25 8.50
CA ILE A 138 2.39 -4.45 9.09
C ILE A 138 2.84 -3.06 9.54
N LYS A 139 2.94 -2.84 10.85
CA LYS A 139 3.45 -1.57 11.37
C LYS A 139 4.96 -1.56 11.22
N THR A 140 5.53 -0.42 10.81
CA THR A 140 6.97 -0.22 10.98
C THR A 140 7.28 -0.19 12.47
N THR A 141 8.24 -1.01 12.91
CA THR A 141 8.73 -0.98 14.29
C THR A 141 9.62 0.25 14.45
N THR A 142 9.30 1.13 15.38
CA THR A 142 10.21 2.21 15.85
C THR A 142 11.38 1.64 16.63
#